data_AF-A0A1F8GG30-F1
#
_entry.id   AF-A0A1F8GG30-F1
#
_cell.length_a   1.000
_cell.length_b   1.000
_cell.length_c   1.000
_cell.angle_alpha   90.00
_cell.angle_beta   90.00
_cell.angle_gamma   90.00
#
_symmetry.space_group_name_H-M   'P 1'
#
loop_
_entity.id
_entity.type
_entity.pdbx_description
1 polymer ?
#
loop_
_entity_poly.entity_id
_entity_poly.type
_entity_poly.pdbx_seq_one_letter_code
_entity_poly.pdbx_strand_id
1 'polypeptide(L)'
;MPMILLTVPPDTTTLQCEWADREIKAALRAEQVQGGITIWPVALATVPDRLLLEYKSRQEVADPNYLARVAAEAAEIVFGIQVEAAVIKLDPATTGLHITPKR
;
A
#
# COMPACT_ATOMS: atom_id res chain seq x y z
N MET A 1 -2.32 12.26 0.38
CA MET A 1 -2.75 11.07 1.11
C MET A 1 -2.49 9.89 0.19
N PRO A 2 -1.40 9.14 0.38
CA PRO A 2 -1.20 7.89 -0.33
C PRO A 2 -2.21 6.83 0.11
N MET A 3 -2.65 6.05 -0.87
CA MET A 3 -3.48 4.86 -0.71
C MET A 3 -2.70 3.68 -1.27
N ILE A 4 -2.60 2.64 -0.47
CA ILE A 4 -1.88 1.43 -0.80
C ILE A 4 -2.88 0.29 -0.87
N LEU A 5 -2.93 -0.40 -2.00
CA LEU A 5 -3.61 -1.69 -2.09
C LEU A 5 -2.55 -2.78 -1.98
N LEU A 6 -2.75 -3.72 -1.08
CA LEU A 6 -1.82 -4.83 -0.86
C LEU A 6 -2.59 -6.14 -1.01
N THR A 7 -2.23 -6.96 -1.98
CA THR A 7 -2.77 -8.32 -2.02
C THR A 7 -2.19 -9.13 -0.87
N VAL A 8 -3.01 -9.96 -0.22
CA VAL A 8 -2.57 -10.81 0.89
C VAL A 8 -3.03 -12.27 0.67
N PRO A 9 -2.34 -13.26 1.25
CA PRO A 9 -2.79 -14.65 1.24
C PRO A 9 -4.22 -14.84 1.75
N PRO A 10 -4.97 -15.86 1.28
CA PRO A 10 -6.37 -16.12 1.67
C PRO A 10 -6.57 -16.32 3.17
N ASP A 11 -5.57 -16.82 3.88
CA ASP A 11 -5.58 -17.16 5.30
C ASP A 11 -5.02 -16.03 6.19
N THR A 12 -4.77 -14.85 5.62
CA THR A 12 -4.28 -13.70 6.36
C THR A 12 -5.24 -13.27 7.46
N THR A 13 -4.73 -13.23 8.68
CA THR A 13 -5.50 -12.83 9.86
C THR A 13 -5.61 -11.31 9.99
N THR A 14 -6.63 -10.83 10.72
CA THR A 14 -6.75 -9.41 11.08
C THR A 14 -5.49 -8.88 11.76
N LEU A 15 -4.88 -9.67 12.65
CA LEU A 15 -3.67 -9.27 13.37
C LEU A 15 -2.47 -9.09 12.41
N GLN A 16 -2.32 -9.96 11.41
CA GLN A 16 -1.29 -9.79 10.37
C GLN A 16 -1.56 -8.54 9.52
N CYS A 17 -2.82 -8.27 9.16
CA CYS A 17 -3.18 -7.03 8.47
C CYS A 17 -2.84 -5.77 9.29
N GLU A 18 -3.16 -5.78 10.59
CA GLU A 18 -2.82 -4.67 11.51
C GLU A 18 -1.32 -4.49 11.66
N TRP A 19 -0.57 -5.60 11.71
CA TRP A 19 0.89 -5.55 11.77
C TRP A 19 1.47 -4.98 10.48
N ALA A 20 1.05 -5.47 9.30
CA ALA A 20 1.44 -4.92 8.02
C ALA A 20 1.11 -3.42 7.91
N ASP A 21 -0.10 -3.01 8.34
CA ASP A 21 -0.50 -1.60 8.36
C ASP A 21 0.47 -0.75 9.18
N ARG A 22 0.85 -1.22 10.37
CA ARG A 22 1.81 -0.52 11.25
C ARG A 22 3.21 -0.43 10.63
N GLU A 23 3.77 -1.54 10.14
CA GLU A 23 5.13 -1.56 9.59
C GLU A 23 5.26 -0.70 8.34
N ILE A 24 4.31 -0.82 7.41
CA ILE A 24 4.30 -0.02 6.17
C ILE A 24 4.19 1.47 6.50
N LYS A 25 3.29 1.85 7.43
CA LYS A 25 3.17 3.25 7.86
C LYS A 25 4.45 3.73 8.52
N ALA A 26 5.06 2.94 9.41
CA ALA A 26 6.31 3.32 10.06
C ALA A 26 7.43 3.56 9.04
N ALA A 27 7.59 2.66 8.07
CA ALA A 27 8.59 2.79 7.00
C ALA A 27 8.38 4.05 6.16
N LEU A 28 7.15 4.30 5.70
CA LEU A 28 6.84 5.51 4.92
C LEU A 28 7.00 6.80 5.74
N ARG A 29 6.76 6.76 7.05
CA ARG A 29 7.00 7.92 7.93
C ARG A 29 8.49 8.20 8.11
N ALA A 30 9.33 7.17 8.15
CA ALA A 30 10.78 7.35 8.16
C ALA A 30 11.26 8.07 6.88
N GLU A 31 10.57 7.82 5.76
CA GLU A 31 10.73 8.54 4.48
C GLU A 31 9.99 9.88 4.41
N GLN A 32 9.61 10.44 5.56
CA GLN A 32 8.98 11.75 5.71
C GLN A 32 7.64 11.92 5.00
N VAL A 33 6.96 10.83 4.59
CA VAL A 33 5.62 10.89 4.00
C VAL A 33 4.64 11.47 5.02
N GLN A 34 4.03 12.63 4.70
CA GLN A 34 3.11 13.35 5.59
C GLN A 34 1.63 13.05 5.30
N GLY A 35 0.75 13.38 6.25
CA GLY A 35 -0.71 13.22 6.10
C GLY A 35 -1.22 11.80 6.35
N GLY A 36 -2.49 11.53 6.02
CA GLY A 36 -3.05 10.17 6.16
C GLY A 36 -2.40 9.17 5.19
N ILE A 37 -2.24 7.93 5.64
CA ILE A 37 -1.82 6.80 4.81
C ILE A 37 -2.91 5.73 4.98
N THR A 38 -3.52 5.30 3.88
CA THR A 38 -4.54 4.26 3.90
C THR A 38 -3.97 3.01 3.26
N ILE A 39 -4.05 1.88 3.96
CA ILE A 39 -3.63 0.58 3.46
C ILE A 39 -4.89 -0.28 3.37
N TRP A 40 -5.11 -0.89 2.22
CA TRP A 40 -6.26 -1.71 1.93
C TRP A 40 -5.80 -3.12 1.54
N PRO A 41 -5.86 -4.09 2.47
CA PRO A 41 -5.52 -5.47 2.14
C PRO A 41 -6.61 -6.09 1.25
N VAL A 42 -6.19 -6.86 0.26
CA VAL A 42 -7.06 -7.59 -0.68
C VAL A 42 -6.70 -9.07 -0.60
N ALA A 43 -7.53 -9.86 0.06
CA ALA A 43 -7.32 -11.30 0.14
C ALA A 43 -7.48 -11.94 -1.24
N LEU A 44 -6.49 -12.72 -1.65
CA LEU A 44 -6.55 -13.49 -2.89
C LEU A 44 -7.29 -14.82 -2.68
N ALA A 45 -7.85 -15.36 -3.76
CA ALA A 45 -8.54 -16.65 -3.72
C ALA A 45 -7.58 -17.86 -3.58
N THR A 46 -6.31 -17.68 -3.94
CA THR A 46 -5.26 -18.70 -3.90
C THR A 46 -4.03 -18.14 -3.21
N VAL A 47 -3.20 -19.02 -2.65
CA VAL A 47 -1.89 -18.64 -2.11
C VAL A 47 -1.00 -18.23 -3.30
N PRO A 48 -0.53 -16.98 -3.35
CA PRO A 48 0.32 -16.52 -4.44
C PRO A 48 1.79 -16.79 -4.15
N ASP A 49 2.61 -16.93 -5.20
CA ASP A 49 4.08 -17.00 -5.06
C ASP A 49 4.70 -15.62 -4.73
N ARG A 50 3.96 -14.54 -5.03
CA ARG A 50 4.34 -13.14 -4.79
C ARG A 50 3.11 -12.29 -4.48
N LEU A 51 3.25 -11.29 -3.63
CA LEU A 51 2.21 -10.30 -3.38
C LEU A 51 2.40 -9.09 -4.29
N LEU A 52 1.33 -8.37 -4.58
CA LEU A 52 1.33 -7.08 -5.27
C LEU A 52 0.97 -5.96 -4.30
N LEU A 53 1.76 -4.89 -4.33
CA LEU A 53 1.50 -3.63 -3.66
C LEU A 53 1.35 -2.51 -4.70
N GLU A 54 0.18 -1.89 -4.75
CA GLU A 54 -0.06 -0.71 -5.58
C GLU A 54 0.01 0.57 -4.73
N TYR A 55 1.01 1.40 -4.98
CA TYR A 55 1.14 2.71 -4.37
C TYR A 55 0.42 3.76 -5.22
N LYS A 56 -0.64 4.37 -4.66
CA LYS A 56 -1.46 5.39 -5.33
C LYS A 56 -1.36 6.69 -4.55
N SER A 57 -0.92 7.77 -5.17
CA SER A 57 -0.87 9.08 -4.52
C SER A 57 -1.30 10.19 -5.47
N ARG A 58 -2.00 11.18 -4.92
CA ARG A 58 -2.25 12.48 -5.57
C ARG A 58 -1.26 13.57 -5.15
N GLN A 59 -0.51 13.32 -4.07
CA GLN A 59 0.55 14.22 -3.65
C GLN A 59 1.75 13.97 -4.55
N GLU A 60 2.33 15.06 -5.07
CA GLU A 60 3.66 14.98 -5.64
C GLU A 60 4.62 14.52 -4.55
N VAL A 61 5.34 13.46 -4.87
CA VAL A 61 6.41 12.88 -4.07
C VAL A 61 7.63 12.79 -4.97
N ALA A 62 8.81 13.04 -4.42
CA ALA A 62 10.04 13.15 -5.20
C ALA A 62 10.34 11.85 -5.98
N ASP A 63 10.11 10.69 -5.36
CA ASP A 63 10.27 9.39 -6.00
C ASP A 63 9.19 8.40 -5.51
N PRO A 64 8.07 8.26 -6.24
CA PRO A 64 7.01 7.33 -5.85
C PRO A 64 7.42 5.86 -6.01
N ASN A 65 8.36 5.53 -6.91
CA ASN A 65 8.81 4.15 -7.09
C ASN A 65 9.65 3.71 -5.90
N TYR A 66 10.52 4.60 -5.41
CA TYR A 66 11.24 4.38 -4.17
C TYR A 66 10.29 4.16 -2.99
N LEU A 67 9.28 5.02 -2.81
CA LEU A 67 8.31 4.85 -1.72
C LEU A 67 7.48 3.56 -1.83
N ALA A 68 7.09 3.17 -3.05
CA ALA A 68 6.41 1.91 -3.27
C ALA A 68 7.29 0.70 -2.89
N ARG A 69 8.59 0.76 -3.20
CA ARG A 69 9.56 -0.26 -2.80
C ARG A 69 9.75 -0.33 -1.28
N VAL A 70 9.88 0.82 -0.60
CA VAL A 70 9.96 0.87 0.87
C VAL A 70 8.73 0.24 1.51
N ALA A 71 7.53 0.54 0.99
CA ALA A 71 6.30 -0.07 1.49
C ALA A 71 6.26 -1.59 1.25
N ALA A 72 6.74 -2.05 0.10
CA ALA A 72 6.79 -3.47 -0.25
C ALA A 72 7.78 -4.25 0.62
N GLU A 73 8.97 -3.71 0.86
CA GLU A 73 9.98 -4.29 1.77
C GLU A 73 9.43 -4.45 3.19
N ALA A 74 8.69 -3.46 3.69
CA ALA A 74 8.03 -3.54 5.00
C ALA A 74 6.94 -4.62 5.06
N ALA A 75 6.16 -4.78 3.98
CA ALA A 75 5.16 -5.84 3.87
C ALA A 75 5.80 -7.23 3.78
N GLU A 76 6.90 -7.38 3.04
CA GLU A 76 7.65 -8.62 2.88
C GLU A 76 8.14 -9.17 4.24
N ILE A 77 8.57 -8.30 5.15
CA ILE A 77 8.97 -8.68 6.52
C ILE A 77 7.80 -9.34 7.29
N VAL A 78 6.57 -8.85 7.11
CA VAL A 78 5.39 -9.34 7.83
C VAL A 78 4.87 -10.64 7.25
N PHE A 79 4.83 -10.74 5.91
CA PHE A 79 4.25 -11.90 5.23
C PHE A 79 5.25 -13.02 4.93
N GLY A 80 6.56 -12.71 4.92
CA GLY A 80 7.59 -13.66 4.51
C GLY A 80 7.49 -14.08 3.04
N ILE A 81 6.79 -13.29 2.22
CA ILE A 81 6.55 -13.52 0.79
C ILE A 81 7.01 -12.27 0.06
N GLN A 82 7.73 -12.47 -1.06
CA GLN A 82 8.19 -11.37 -1.91
C GLN A 82 7.01 -10.48 -2.34
N VAL A 83 7.20 -9.16 -2.24
CA VAL A 83 6.17 -8.17 -2.62
C VAL A 83 6.65 -7.37 -3.83
N GLU A 84 5.94 -7.49 -4.96
CA GLU A 84 6.13 -6.65 -6.12
C GLU A 84 5.42 -5.30 -5.92
N ALA A 85 6.12 -4.20 -6.19
CA ALA A 85 5.59 -2.86 -6.01
C ALA A 85 5.31 -2.19 -7.36
N ALA A 86 4.12 -1.61 -7.51
CA ALA A 86 3.73 -0.82 -8.65
C ALA A 86 3.27 0.58 -8.22
N VAL A 87 3.65 1.60 -8.97
CA VAL A 87 3.13 2.96 -8.78
C VAL A 87 1.98 3.20 -9.75
N ILE A 88 0.82 3.54 -9.21
CA ILE A 88 -0.32 3.96 -10.03
C ILE A 88 -0.41 5.49 -9.98
N LYS A 89 -0.02 6.12 -11.08
CA LYS A 89 -0.11 7.57 -11.24
C LYS A 89 -1.58 7.98 -11.34
N LEU A 90 -2.07 8.70 -10.34
CA LEU A 90 -3.40 9.30 -10.37
C LEU A 90 -3.27 10.69 -11.02
N ASP A 91 -3.43 10.75 -12.35
CA ASP A 91 -3.41 12.01 -13.08
C ASP A 91 -4.56 12.92 -12.61
N PRO A 92 -4.29 14.14 -12.09
CA PRO A 92 -5.34 15.05 -11.65
C PRO A 92 -6.38 15.39 -12.73
N ALA A 93 -6.01 15.38 -14.01
CA ALA A 93 -6.88 15.78 -15.11
C ALA A 93 -7.86 14.67 -15.55
N THR A 94 -7.44 13.40 -15.45
CA THR A 94 -8.21 12.25 -15.94
C THR A 94 -8.66 11.28 -14.84
N THR A 95 -8.09 11.37 -13.64
CA THR A 95 -8.40 10.50 -12.51
C THR A 95 -9.29 11.22 -11.50
N GLY A 96 -10.60 11.16 -11.75
CA GLY A 96 -11.62 11.62 -10.81
C GLY A 96 -11.73 10.66 -9.62
N LEU A 97 -11.14 11.00 -8.48
CA LEU A 97 -11.46 10.32 -7.21
C LEU A 97 -12.73 10.94 -6.63
N HIS A 98 -13.85 10.23 -6.81
CA HIS A 98 -15.15 10.63 -6.29
C HIS A 98 -15.27 10.21 -4.81
N ILE A 99 -15.00 11.15 -3.90
CA ILE A 99 -15.23 10.93 -2.47
C ILE A 99 -16.72 11.10 -2.22
N THR A 100 -17.41 10.00 -1.91
CA THR A 100 -18.80 10.08 -1.43
C THR A 100 -18.77 10.64 0.00
N PRO A 101 -19.40 11.79 0.29
CA PRO A 101 -19.41 12.35 1.64
C PRO A 101 -20.12 11.40 2.61
N LYS A 102 -19.60 11.31 3.85
CA LYS A 102 -20.24 10.54 4.92
C LYS A 102 -21.55 11.23 5.30
N ARG A 103 -22.63 10.44 5.39
CA ARG A 103 -23.92 10.88 5.95
C ARG A 103 -23.86 10.96 7.46
#